data_AF-A0A4R0IQV4-F1
#
_entry.id   AF-A0A4R0IQV4-F1
#
_cell.length_a   1.000
_cell.length_b   1.000
_cell.length_c   1.000
_cell.angle_alpha   90.00
_cell.angle_beta   90.00
_cell.angle_gamma   90.00
#
_symmetry.space_group_name_H-M   'P 1'
#
loop_
_entity.id
_entity.type
_entity.pdbx_description
1 polymer ?
#
loop_
_entity_poly.entity_id
_entity_poly.type
_entity_poly.pdbx_seq_one_letter_code
_entity_poly.pdbx_strand_id
1 'polypeptide(L)' 'MQSDGHIQAHLSQMAVHHAYRRKGVGRALLEYAAPLTGAQRVDVVTDTAEDFYQSFEHRTFSGFRIYPS' A
#
# COMPACT_ATOMS: atom_id res chain seq x y z
N MET A 1 -7.91 -2.39 -2.23
CA MET A 1 -7.73 -1.18 -1.40
C MET A 1 -9.10 -0.81 -0.86
N GLN A 2 -9.22 -0.54 0.43
CA GLN A 2 -10.48 -0.10 1.06
C GLN A 2 -10.34 1.37 1.42
N SER A 3 -11.40 2.16 1.30
CA SER A 3 -11.35 3.61 1.48
C SER A 3 -12.63 4.12 2.14
N ASP A 4 -12.51 5.23 2.87
CA ASP A 4 -13.63 6.05 3.33
C ASP A 4 -14.18 6.98 2.23
N GLY A 5 -13.56 6.99 1.05
CA GLY A 5 -13.93 7.79 -0.11
C GLY A 5 -13.50 9.26 -0.05
N HIS A 6 -12.81 9.70 1.01
CA HIS A 6 -12.55 11.12 1.27
C HIS A 6 -11.13 11.42 1.74
N ILE A 7 -10.63 10.69 2.75
CA ILE A 7 -9.38 11.01 3.44
C ILE A 7 -8.41 9.85 3.30
N GLN A 8 -8.82 8.64 3.68
CA GLN A 8 -7.90 7.52 3.86
C GLN A 8 -8.32 6.28 3.08
N ALA A 9 -7.34 5.70 2.40
CA ALA A 9 -7.40 4.35 1.88
C ALA A 9 -6.39 3.45 2.59
N HIS A 10 -6.72 2.18 2.75
CA HIS A 10 -5.83 1.14 3.27
C HIS A 10 -5.56 0.08 2.19
N LEU A 11 -4.28 -0.26 2.02
CA LEU A 11 -3.87 -1.37 1.15
C LEU A 11 -3.74 -2.66 1.97
N SER A 12 -4.78 -3.49 1.97
CA SER A 12 -4.72 -4.78 2.68
C SER A 12 -3.67 -5.74 2.12
N GLN A 13 -3.61 -5.89 0.80
CA GLN A 13 -2.78 -6.87 0.12
C GLN A 13 -2.38 -6.34 -1.27
N MET A 14 -1.14 -6.58 -1.66
CA MET A 14 -0.68 -6.45 -3.03
C MET A 14 0.29 -7.59 -3.33
N ALA A 15 0.04 -8.30 -4.43
CA ALA A 15 0.89 -9.39 -4.85
C ALA A 15 1.33 -9.16 -6.30
N VAL A 16 2.63 -9.36 -6.54
CA VAL A 16 3.21 -9.42 -7.88
C VAL A 16 3.93 -10.75 -8.00
N HIS A 17 3.58 -11.52 -9.04
CA HIS A 17 4.23 -12.78 -9.34
C HIS A 17 5.76 -12.60 -9.42
N HIS A 18 6.52 -13.53 -8.84
CA HIS A 18 7.97 -13.36 -8.64
C HIS A 18 8.74 -13.02 -9.94
N ALA A 19 8.37 -13.66 -11.07
CA ALA A 19 8.97 -13.40 -12.39
C ALA A 19 8.74 -11.98 -12.97
N TYR A 20 7.85 -11.20 -12.34
CA TYR A 20 7.49 -9.83 -12.75
C TYR A 20 7.85 -8.77 -11.70
N ARG A 21 8.52 -9.15 -10.61
CA ARG A 21 9.01 -8.20 -9.61
C ARG A 21 10.10 -7.31 -10.20
N ARG A 22 10.26 -6.13 -9.62
CA ARG A 22 11.24 -5.09 -10.03
C ARG A 22 11.06 -4.56 -11.47
N LYS A 23 9.92 -4.87 -12.11
CA LYS A 23 9.53 -4.35 -13.44
C LYS A 23 8.47 -3.23 -13.36
N GLY A 24 8.33 -2.58 -12.21
CA GLY A 24 7.36 -1.48 -12.03
C GLY A 24 5.90 -1.89 -11.80
N VAL A 25 5.54 -3.18 -11.91
CA VAL A 25 4.14 -3.66 -11.79
C VAL A 25 3.46 -3.20 -10.49
N GLY A 26 4.13 -3.33 -9.34
CA GLY A 26 3.55 -2.91 -8.05
C GLY A 26 3.30 -1.40 -7.97
N ARG A 27 4.18 -0.59 -8.56
CA ARG A 27 3.98 0.86 -8.66
C ARG A 27 2.80 1.18 -9.58
N ALA A 28 2.73 0.55 -10.75
CA ALA A 28 1.62 0.72 -11.67
C ALA A 28 0.26 0.34 -11.05
N LEU A 29 0.21 -0.73 -10.24
CA LEU A 29 -1.00 -1.11 -9.51
C LEU A 29 -1.43 -0.04 -8.50
N LEU A 30 -0.49 0.55 -7.76
CA LEU A 30 -0.77 1.64 -6.82
C LEU A 30 -1.24 2.90 -7.53
N GLU A 31 -0.53 3.33 -8.57
CA GLU A 31 -0.84 4.53 -9.36
C GLU A 31 -2.20 4.40 -10.06
N TYR A 32 -2.57 3.20 -10.48
CA TYR A 32 -3.89 2.93 -11.03
C TYR A 32 -4.98 2.91 -9.95
N ALA A 33 -4.75 2.22 -8.83
CA ALA A 33 -5.79 1.97 -7.84
C ALA A 33 -6.04 3.16 -6.90
N ALA A 34 -5.00 3.90 -6.50
CA ALA A 34 -5.13 4.97 -5.51
C ALA A 34 -6.09 6.08 -5.93
N PRO A 35 -6.04 6.62 -7.17
CA PRO A 35 -6.98 7.66 -7.62
C PRO A 35 -8.44 7.20 -7.64
N LEU A 36 -8.69 5.91 -7.85
CA LEU A 36 -10.04 5.34 -7.88
C LEU A 36 -10.71 5.31 -6.51
N THR A 37 -9.96 5.54 -5.43
CA THR A 37 -10.48 5.49 -4.07
C THR A 37 -11.07 6.80 -3.56
N GLY A 38 -10.80 7.93 -4.23
CA GLY A 38 -11.13 9.27 -3.74
C GLY A 38 -10.36 9.71 -2.48
N ALA A 39 -9.50 8.85 -1.92
CA ALA A 39 -8.72 9.16 -0.74
C ALA A 39 -7.54 10.07 -1.05
N GLN A 40 -7.14 10.87 -0.06
CA GLN A 40 -5.97 11.75 -0.15
C GLN A 40 -4.67 11.03 0.16
N ARG A 41 -4.72 9.90 0.88
CA ARG A 41 -3.55 9.08 1.22
C ARG A 41 -3.86 7.59 1.22
N VAL A 42 -2.81 6.80 1.06
CA VAL A 42 -2.84 5.34 1.18
C VAL A 42 -1.97 4.92 2.36
N ASP A 43 -2.58 4.27 3.34
CA ASP A 43 -1.89 3.67 4.47
C ASP A 43 -1.58 2.20 4.16
N VAL A 44 -0.36 1.80 4.50
CA VAL A 44 0.17 0.46 4.24
C VAL A 44 0.82 -0.08 5.51
N VAL A 45 0.71 -1.38 5.71
CA VAL A 45 1.50 -2.12 6.70
C VAL A 45 2.24 -3.21 5.94
N THR A 46 3.56 -3.25 6.05
CA THR A 46 4.40 -4.22 5.36
C THR A 46 5.42 -4.85 6.29
N ASP A 47 5.80 -6.09 6.00
CA ASP A 47 6.86 -6.86 6.66
C ASP A 47 7.98 -7.27 5.70
N THR A 48 7.82 -7.02 4.39
CA THR A 48 8.68 -7.59 3.33
C THR A 48 8.98 -6.62 2.19
N ALA A 49 8.31 -5.47 2.13
CA ALA A 49 8.44 -4.51 1.02
C ALA A 49 8.77 -3.09 1.51
N GLU A 50 9.47 -2.97 2.65
CA GLU A 50 9.82 -1.68 3.25
C GLU A 50 10.55 -0.75 2.26
N ASP A 51 11.65 -1.20 1.65
CA ASP A 51 12.40 -0.43 0.64
C ASP A 51 11.53 0.05 -0.53
N PHE A 52 10.52 -0.73 -0.92
CA PHE A 52 9.61 -0.34 -1.99
C PHE A 52 8.73 0.83 -1.55
N TYR A 53 8.11 0.75 -0.37
CA TYR A 53 7.24 1.82 0.12
C TYR A 53 8.02 3.06 0.57
N GLN A 54 9.25 2.90 1.08
CA GLN A 54 10.14 4.02 1.38
C GLN A 54 10.54 4.85 0.14
N SER A 55 10.42 4.27 -1.06
CA SER A 55 10.74 4.97 -2.31
C SER A 55 9.70 6.00 -2.77
N PHE A 56 8.55 6.10 -2.08
CA PHE A 56 7.52 7.11 -2.33
C PHE A 56 7.67 8.28 -1.36
N GLU A 57 7.04 9.42 -1.66
CA GLU A 57 6.81 10.43 -0.62
C GLU A 57 5.88 9.82 0.44
N HIS A 58 6.35 9.76 1.68
CA HIS A 58 5.66 9.03 2.74
C HIS A 58 5.90 9.66 4.11
N ARG A 59 5.04 9.28 5.06
CA ARG A 59 5.23 9.51 6.48
C ARG A 59 5.03 8.20 7.23
N THR A 60 5.96 7.88 8.12
CA THR A 60 5.89 6.67 8.95
C THR A 60 5.08 6.93 10.21
N PHE A 61 4.27 5.95 10.60
CA PHE A 61 3.54 5.89 11.87
C PHE A 61 3.81 4.54 12.54
N SER A 62 3.68 4.50 13.87
CA SER A 62 3.74 3.22 14.60
C SER A 62 2.47 2.41 14.34
N GLY A 63 2.62 1.13 14.04
CA GLY A 63 1.52 0.19 13.82
C GLY A 63 1.63 -1.04 14.73
N PHE A 64 0.49 -1.62 15.09
CA PHE A 64 0.41 -2.82 15.93
C PHE A 64 -0.46 -3.87 15.26
N ARG A 65 -0.02 -5.13 15.24
CA ARG A 65 -0.81 -6.29 14.78
C ARG A 65 -1.25 -7.09 16.00
N ILE A 66 -2.56 -7.16 16.22
CA ILE A 66 -3.18 -7.87 17.33
C ILE A 66 -3.75 -9.19 16.79
N TYR A 67 -3.48 -10.29 17.51
CA TYR A 67 -4.00 -11.61 17.20
C TYR A 67 -5.12 -11.95 18.20
N PRO A 68 -6.28 -12.48 17.74
CA PRO A 68 -7.30 -12.98 18.64
C PRO A 68 -6.75 -14.09 19.54
N SER A 69 -7.18 -14.12 20.80
CA SER A 69 -6.97 -15.24 21.73
C SER A 69 -7.88 -16.41 21.39
#